data_AF-A0A6C0IZB6-F1
#
_entry.id   AF-A0A6C0IZB6-F1
#
_cell.length_a   1.000
_cell.length_b   1.000
_cell.length_c   1.000
_cell.angle_alpha   90.00
_cell.angle_beta   90.00
_cell.angle_gamma   90.00
#
_symmetry.space_group_name_H-M   'P 1'
#
loop_
_entity.id
_entity.type
_entity.pdbx_description
1 polymer ?
#
loop_
_entity_poly.entity_id
_entity_poly.type
_entity_poly.pdbx_seq_one_letter_code
_entity_poly.pdbx_strand_id
1 'polypeptide(L)'
;MASIPEPPPFKRGVEVTPLLLEWLEKEGASDHVKELIRARHEYGLKKYGQGLMSEDGRSTMEDARQEAGDLLQYLFKAIIQQRVVPSVELDQLEAVLDHCRVLIELLRND
;
A
#
# COMPACT_ATOMS: atom_id res chain seq x y z
N MET A 1 13.34 5.33 -16.97
CA MET A 1 12.47 4.55 -17.88
C MET A 1 11.04 4.98 -17.62
N ALA A 2 10.19 5.08 -18.64
CA ALA A 2 8.75 5.29 -18.43
C ALA A 2 8.16 4.05 -17.73
N SER A 3 7.15 4.24 -16.87
CA SER A 3 6.47 3.10 -16.24
C SER A 3 5.69 2.33 -17.29
N ILE A 4 5.64 1.01 -17.15
CA ILE A 4 4.86 0.14 -18.03
C ILE A 4 3.46 0.03 -17.40
N PRO A 5 2.38 0.38 -18.11
CA PRO A 5 1.03 0.16 -17.60
C PRO A 5 0.80 -1.34 -17.36
N GLU A 6 0.46 -1.70 -16.12
CA GLU A 6 0.13 -3.08 -15.78
C GLU A 6 -1.22 -3.49 -16.38
N PRO A 7 -1.38 -4.76 -16.79
CA PRO A 7 -2.64 -5.27 -17.29
C PRO A 7 -3.74 -5.26 -16.20
N PRO A 8 -5.02 -5.36 -16.59
CA PRO A 8 -6.09 -5.61 -15.63
C PRO A 8 -5.82 -6.91 -14.82
N PRO A 9 -6.02 -6.91 -13.48
CA PRO A 9 -5.75 -8.08 -12.65
C PRO A 9 -6.75 -9.20 -12.88
N PHE A 10 -6.35 -10.45 -12.69
CA PHE A 10 -7.25 -11.61 -12.66
C PHE A 10 -7.29 -12.29 -11.29
N LYS A 11 -8.41 -12.96 -10.99
CA LYS A 11 -8.65 -13.56 -9.68
C LYS A 11 -7.97 -14.93 -9.53
N ARG A 12 -6.70 -14.95 -9.10
CA ARG A 12 -5.91 -16.17 -8.86
C ARG A 12 -4.95 -16.01 -7.69
N GLY A 13 -4.67 -17.12 -7.00
CA GLY A 13 -3.79 -17.15 -5.82
C GLY A 13 -4.58 -16.92 -4.53
N VAL A 14 -3.90 -16.40 -3.51
CA VAL A 14 -4.50 -16.08 -2.21
C VAL A 14 -4.83 -14.60 -2.11
N GLU A 15 -5.89 -14.26 -1.37
CA GLU A 15 -6.20 -12.86 -1.07
C GLU A 15 -5.15 -12.29 -0.12
N VAL A 16 -4.53 -11.17 -0.51
CA VAL A 16 -3.44 -10.56 0.25
C VAL A 16 -3.97 -9.82 1.49
N THR A 17 -5.10 -9.12 1.37
CA THR A 17 -5.62 -8.26 2.45
C THR A 17 -5.89 -9.00 3.76
N PRO A 18 -6.56 -10.17 3.80
CA PRO A 18 -6.78 -10.88 5.06
C PRO A 18 -5.48 -11.27 5.75
N LEU A 19 -4.49 -11.74 4.99
CA LEU A 19 -3.18 -12.15 5.52
C LEU A 19 -2.38 -10.96 6.04
N LEU A 20 -2.40 -9.83 5.31
CA LEU A 20 -1.75 -8.60 5.75
C LEU A 20 -2.38 -8.06 7.04
N LEU A 21 -3.71 -8.10 7.16
CA LEU A 21 -4.40 -7.67 8.39
C LEU A 21 -4.05 -8.55 9.59
N GLU A 22 -3.94 -9.87 9.39
CA GLU A 22 -3.50 -10.79 10.45
C GLU A 22 -2.05 -10.49 10.87
N TRP A 23 -1.16 -10.24 9.92
CA TRP A 23 0.23 -9.86 10.21
C TRP A 23 0.31 -8.53 10.97
N LEU A 24 -0.41 -7.49 10.50
CA LEU A 24 -0.46 -6.19 11.17
C LEU A 24 -0.99 -6.28 12.60
N GLU A 25 -1.96 -7.15 12.86
CA GLU A 25 -2.45 -7.39 14.22
C GLU A 25 -1.35 -7.98 15.13
N LYS A 26 -0.57 -8.95 14.62
CA LYS A 26 0.54 -9.56 15.36
C LYS A 26 1.69 -8.58 15.62
N GLU A 27 1.96 -7.68 14.68
CA GLU A 27 2.96 -6.62 14.82
C GLU A 27 2.50 -5.48 15.75
N GLY A 28 1.25 -5.49 16.20
CA GLY A 28 0.71 -4.42 17.04
C GLY A 28 0.52 -3.11 16.28
N ALA A 29 0.23 -3.18 14.98
CA ALA A 29 -0.03 -2.01 14.16
C ALA A 29 -1.24 -1.21 14.68
N SER A 30 -1.16 0.12 14.55
CA SER A 30 -2.26 1.00 14.94
C SER A 30 -3.53 0.72 14.12
N ASP A 31 -4.69 1.01 14.72
CA ASP A 31 -5.98 0.81 14.04
C ASP A 31 -6.09 1.60 12.74
N HIS A 32 -5.47 2.79 12.67
CA HIS A 32 -5.42 3.60 11.46
C HIS A 32 -4.78 2.85 10.28
N VAL A 33 -3.64 2.18 10.49
CA VAL A 33 -2.98 1.41 9.42
C VAL A 33 -3.90 0.29 8.94
N LYS A 34 -4.52 -0.44 9.88
CA LYS A 34 -5.46 -1.53 9.56
C LYS A 34 -6.70 -1.01 8.82
N GLU A 35 -7.25 0.13 9.22
CA GLU A 35 -8.38 0.79 8.55
C GLU A 35 -8.03 1.24 7.12
N LEU A 36 -6.84 1.81 6.91
CA LEU A 36 -6.37 2.17 5.58
C LEU A 36 -6.33 0.94 4.66
N ILE A 37 -5.79 -0.18 5.14
CA ILE A 37 -5.73 -1.43 4.37
C ILE A 37 -7.13 -1.96 4.04
N ARG A 38 -8.09 -1.93 4.98
CA ARG A 38 -9.49 -2.29 4.73
C ARG A 38 -10.14 -1.38 3.69
N ALA A 39 -9.96 -0.06 3.81
CA ALA A 39 -10.51 0.90 2.86
C ALA A 39 -9.94 0.70 1.44
N ARG A 40 -8.66 0.38 1.32
CA ARG A 40 -8.03 0.05 0.03
C ARG A 40 -8.57 -1.24 -0.57
N HIS A 41 -8.83 -2.26 0.25
CA HIS A 41 -9.46 -3.49 -0.20
C HIS A 41 -10.88 -3.26 -0.72
N GLU A 42 -11.71 -2.52 0.02
CA GLU A 42 -13.07 -2.15 -0.42
C GLU A 42 -13.06 -1.36 -1.73
N TYR A 43 -12.09 -0.46 -1.90
CA TYR A 43 -11.92 0.26 -3.15
C TYR A 43 -11.60 -0.69 -4.32
N GLY A 44 -10.70 -1.67 -4.09
CA GLY A 44 -10.40 -2.72 -5.06
C GLY A 44 -11.64 -3.52 -5.47
N LEU A 45 -12.44 -3.96 -4.48
CA LEU A 45 -13.71 -4.66 -4.72
C LEU A 45 -14.67 -3.83 -5.57
N LYS A 46 -14.82 -2.54 -5.25
CA LYS A 46 -15.71 -1.62 -6.00
C LYS A 46 -15.22 -1.34 -7.42
N LYS A 47 -13.90 -1.21 -7.63
CA LYS A 47 -13.32 -0.82 -8.91
C LYS A 47 -13.08 -2.00 -9.85
N TYR A 48 -12.62 -3.13 -9.32
CA TYR A 48 -12.14 -4.28 -10.10
C TYR A 48 -12.95 -5.56 -9.85
N GLY A 49 -13.92 -5.54 -8.93
CA GLY A 49 -14.71 -6.72 -8.55
C GLY A 49 -13.93 -7.74 -7.70
N GLN A 50 -12.72 -7.41 -7.26
CA GLN A 50 -11.84 -8.29 -6.49
C GLN A 50 -10.86 -7.47 -5.62
N GLY A 51 -10.37 -8.09 -4.54
CA GLY A 51 -9.23 -7.57 -3.77
C GLY A 51 -7.89 -7.83 -4.47
N LEU A 52 -6.80 -7.49 -3.80
CA LEU A 52 -5.45 -7.82 -4.26
C LEU A 52 -5.18 -9.32 -4.08
N MET A 53 -4.71 -9.98 -5.14
CA MET A 53 -4.43 -11.41 -5.15
C MET A 53 -2.93 -11.67 -5.39
N SER A 54 -2.38 -12.74 -4.83
CA SER A 54 -0.94 -13.06 -4.92
C SER A 54 -0.46 -13.46 -6.32
N GLU A 55 -1.37 -13.87 -7.21
CA GLU A 55 -1.05 -14.33 -8.57
C GLU A 55 -1.95 -13.64 -9.59
N ASP A 56 -2.17 -12.32 -9.45
CA ASP A 56 -3.11 -11.56 -10.30
C ASP A 56 -2.59 -11.21 -11.70
N GLY A 57 -1.37 -11.64 -12.02
CA GLY A 57 -0.70 -11.44 -13.31
C GLY A 57 0.02 -10.12 -13.47
N ARG A 58 0.06 -9.30 -12.43
CA ARG A 58 0.79 -8.03 -12.42
C ARG A 58 2.17 -8.19 -11.79
N SER A 59 3.08 -7.29 -12.15
CA SER A 59 4.37 -7.19 -11.49
C SER A 59 4.25 -6.47 -10.14
N THR A 60 4.19 -7.24 -9.05
CA THR A 60 4.04 -6.71 -7.68
C THR A 60 5.07 -5.64 -7.33
N MET A 61 6.34 -5.83 -7.71
CA MET A 61 7.40 -4.87 -7.42
C MET A 61 7.37 -3.64 -8.33
N GLU A 62 6.83 -3.76 -9.55
CA GLU A 62 6.58 -2.59 -10.41
C GLU A 62 5.48 -1.72 -9.81
N ASP A 63 4.36 -2.31 -9.44
CA ASP A 63 3.24 -1.62 -8.78
C ASP A 63 3.69 -0.93 -7.49
N ALA A 64 4.42 -1.64 -6.62
CA ALA A 64 4.93 -1.05 -5.38
C ALA A 64 5.84 0.16 -5.63
N ARG A 65 6.68 0.11 -6.67
CA ARG A 65 7.56 1.23 -7.04
C ARG A 65 6.79 2.41 -7.62
N GLN A 66 5.77 2.14 -8.44
CA GLN A 66 4.90 3.19 -9.00
C GLN A 66 4.14 3.91 -7.87
N GLU A 67 3.53 3.16 -6.95
CA GLU A 67 2.80 3.72 -5.81
C GLU A 67 3.74 4.51 -4.86
N ALA A 68 4.97 4.04 -4.64
CA ALA A 68 5.98 4.81 -3.89
C ALA A 68 6.39 6.11 -4.61
N GLY A 69 6.46 6.09 -5.94
CA GLY A 69 6.70 7.29 -6.75
C GLY A 69 5.54 8.30 -6.65
N ASP A 70 4.30 7.82 -6.64
CA ASP A 70 3.11 8.64 -6.45
C ASP A 70 3.08 9.26 -5.04
N LEU A 71 3.42 8.49 -4.00
CA LEU A 71 3.55 9.02 -2.64
C LEU A 71 4.53 10.21 -2.58
N LEU A 72 5.71 10.06 -3.20
CA LEU A 72 6.72 11.13 -3.24
C LEU A 72 6.17 12.40 -3.92
N GLN A 73 5.43 12.24 -5.03
CA GLN A 73 4.80 13.37 -5.72
C GLN A 73 3.73 14.04 -4.86
N TYR A 74 2.91 13.28 -4.14
CA TYR A 74 1.88 13.85 -3.26
C TYR A 74 2.46 14.61 -2.06
N LEU A 75 3.54 14.09 -1.45
CA LEU A 75 4.25 14.79 -0.39
C LEU A 75 4.85 16.11 -0.88
N PHE A 76 5.51 16.09 -2.03
CA PHE A 76 6.08 17.30 -2.61
C PHE A 76 4.98 18.29 -3.06
N LYS A 77 3.84 17.80 -3.55
CA LYS A 77 2.66 18.63 -3.83
C LYS A 77 2.16 19.34 -2.57
N ALA A 78 2.10 18.67 -1.42
CA ALA A 78 1.71 19.30 -0.16
C ALA A 78 2.68 20.43 0.25
N ILE A 79 3.99 20.24 0.01
CA ILE A 79 5.02 21.27 0.20
C ILE A 79 4.80 22.46 -0.74
N ILE A 80 4.61 22.22 -2.04
CA ILE A 80 4.34 23.29 -3.03
C ILE A 80 3.09 24.09 -2.64
N GLN A 81 2.05 23.41 -2.14
CA GLN A 81 0.80 24.02 -1.70
C GLN A 81 0.94 24.79 -0.38
N GLN A 82 2.11 24.76 0.29
CA GLN A 82 2.34 25.32 1.62
C GLN A 82 1.26 24.89 2.62
N ARG A 83 0.78 23.66 2.47
CA ARG A 83 -0.30 23.15 3.30
C ARG A 83 0.23 22.93 4.70
N VAL A 84 -0.45 23.50 5.69
CA VAL A 84 -0.27 23.08 7.08
C VAL A 84 -0.91 21.71 7.20
N VAL A 85 -0.07 20.68 7.27
CA VAL A 85 -0.51 19.30 7.48
C VAL A 85 -0.56 19.06 8.99
N PRO A 86 -1.71 18.65 9.55
CA PRO A 86 -1.80 18.28 10.96
C PRO A 86 -0.77 17.20 11.31
N SER A 87 -0.14 17.29 12.49
CA SER A 87 0.86 16.29 12.91
C SER A 87 0.30 14.87 12.88
N VAL A 88 -0.97 14.69 13.28
CA VAL A 88 -1.64 13.40 13.24
C VAL A 88 -1.69 12.77 11.84
N GLU A 89 -1.83 13.56 10.77
CA GLU A 89 -1.81 13.04 9.39
C GLU A 89 -0.39 12.58 9.00
N LEU A 90 0.65 13.25 9.50
CA LEU A 90 2.04 12.87 9.30
C LEU A 90 2.38 11.60 10.09
N ASP A 91 2.00 11.54 11.37
CA ASP A 91 2.20 10.38 12.25
C ASP A 91 1.53 9.12 11.66
N GLN A 92 0.35 9.29 11.07
CA GLN A 92 -0.39 8.24 10.37
C GLN A 92 0.37 7.72 9.13
N LEU A 93 0.92 8.62 8.33
CA LEU A 93 1.73 8.24 7.17
C LEU A 93 3.04 7.54 7.60
N GLU A 94 3.73 8.08 8.61
CA GLU A 94 4.94 7.48 9.17
C GLU A 94 4.68 6.07 9.67
N ALA A 95 3.57 5.84 10.36
CA ALA A 95 3.18 4.50 10.80
C ALA A 95 3.02 3.52 9.62
N VAL A 96 2.48 3.94 8.48
CA VAL A 96 2.41 3.08 7.27
C VAL A 96 3.81 2.81 6.72
N LEU A 97 4.66 3.84 6.64
CA LEU A 97 6.02 3.74 6.11
C LEU A 97 6.92 2.82 6.95
N ASP A 98 6.75 2.81 8.27
CA ASP A 98 7.49 1.93 9.16
C ASP A 98 7.17 0.45 8.89
N HIS A 99 5.90 0.10 8.70
CA HIS A 99 5.52 -1.28 8.34
C HIS A 99 6.00 -1.64 6.93
N CYS A 100 5.97 -0.71 5.97
CA CYS A 100 6.58 -0.94 4.66
C CYS A 100 8.08 -1.24 4.77
N ARG A 101 8.81 -0.53 5.65
CA ARG A 101 10.24 -0.78 5.88
C ARG A 101 10.47 -2.18 6.45
N VAL A 102 9.68 -2.62 7.43
CA VAL A 102 9.76 -3.99 7.97
C VAL A 102 9.54 -5.03 6.87
N LEU A 103 8.50 -4.87 6.05
CA LEU A 103 8.24 -5.81 4.94
C LEU A 103 9.37 -5.84 3.90
N ILE A 104 9.97 -4.69 3.59
CA ILE A 104 11.13 -4.62 2.69
C ILE A 104 12.33 -5.36 3.28
N GLU A 105 12.54 -5.28 4.59
CA GLU A 105 13.62 -6.01 5.27
C GLU A 105 13.37 -7.52 5.26
N LEU A 106 12.13 -7.97 5.46
CA LEU A 106 11.77 -9.38 5.31
C LEU A 106 12.08 -9.89 3.90
N LEU A 107 11.68 -9.15 2.86
CA LEU A 107 11.96 -9.50 1.45
C LEU A 107 13.46 -9.54 1.08
N ARG A 108 14.35 -8.96 1.90
CA ARG A 108 15.80 -9.02 1.69
C ARG A 108 16.46 -10.23 2.36
N ASN A 109 15.80 -10.79 3.36
CA ASN A 109 16.33 -11.86 4.20
C ASN A 109 15.78 -13.26 3.82
N ASP A 110 14.82 -13.32 2.90
CA ASP A 110 14.35 -14.52 2.20
C ASP A 110 15.13 -14.74 0.89
#